data_AF-A0A7N0VMN2-F1
#
_entry.id   AF-A0A7N0VMN2-F1
#
_cell.length_a   1.000
_cell.length_b   1.000
_cell.length_c   1.000
_cell.angle_alpha   90.00
_cell.angle_beta   90.00
_cell.angle_gamma   90.00
#
_symmetry.space_group_name_H-M   'P 1'
#
loop_
_entity.id
_entity.type
_entity.pdbx_description
1 polymer ?
#
loop_
_entity_poly.entity_id
_entity_poly.type
_entity_poly.pdbx_seq_one_letter_code
_entity_poly.pdbx_strand_id
1 'polypeptide(L)'
;MGVWVNFHWLDPYFYHPSFLREISQGVGNFLKMEERTLSLKNPSVARVCVEINVAQSMIQGLQVESVHHQNFIEVEYEGHFEYCGKCRR
;
A
#
# COMPACT_ATOMS: atom_id res chain seq x y z
N MET A 1 2.03 5.33 -12.81
CA MET A 1 0.82 6.09 -12.41
C MET A 1 0.77 6.17 -10.90
N GLY A 2 0.60 7.36 -10.32
CA GLY A 2 0.49 7.52 -8.86
C GLY A 2 -0.91 7.16 -8.36
N VAL A 3 -1.01 6.29 -7.37
CA VAL A 3 -2.28 5.87 -6.77
C VAL A 3 -2.18 5.74 -5.26
N TRP A 4 -3.30 5.94 -4.57
CA TRP A 4 -3.40 5.69 -3.14
C TRP A 4 -3.71 4.23 -2.88
N VAL A 5 -3.07 3.69 -1.84
CA VAL A 5 -3.16 2.30 -1.43
C VAL A 5 -3.41 2.26 0.07
N ASN A 6 -4.36 1.43 0.45
CA ASN A 6 -4.79 1.14 1.80
C ASN A 6 -4.25 -0.24 2.21
N PHE A 7 -3.48 -0.27 3.30
CA PHE A 7 -3.02 -1.49 3.95
C PHE A 7 -3.95 -1.84 5.11
N HIS A 8 -4.81 -2.83 4.88
CA HIS A 8 -5.72 -3.34 5.90
C HIS A 8 -5.06 -4.41 6.75
N TRP A 9 -5.45 -4.49 8.02
CA TRP A 9 -4.95 -5.50 8.97
C TRP A 9 -3.45 -5.41 9.28
N LEU A 10 -2.83 -4.27 8.99
CA LEU A 10 -1.45 -4.01 9.33
C LEU A 10 -1.29 -3.84 10.84
N ASP A 11 -0.39 -4.61 11.44
CA ASP A 11 -0.04 -4.44 12.86
C ASP A 11 0.46 -3.01 13.12
N PRO A 12 -0.05 -2.31 14.16
CA PRO A 12 0.44 -0.99 14.57
C PRO A 12 1.95 -0.87 14.71
N TYR A 13 2.67 -1.97 15.00
CA TYR A 13 4.13 -2.04 15.00
C TYR A 13 4.76 -1.50 13.70
N PHE A 14 4.11 -1.76 12.56
CA PHE A 14 4.61 -1.37 11.23
C PHE A 14 4.20 0.04 10.78
N TYR A 15 3.53 0.83 11.62
CA TYR A 15 3.07 2.18 11.24
C TYR A 15 4.20 3.23 11.22
N HIS A 16 5.40 2.88 11.71
CA HIS A 16 6.54 3.78 11.59
C HIS A 16 6.83 4.08 10.11
N PRO A 17 7.12 5.33 9.72
CA PRO A 17 7.30 5.71 8.32
C PRO A 17 8.36 4.88 7.56
N SER A 18 9.42 4.42 8.25
CA SER A 18 10.41 3.55 7.61
C SER A 18 9.82 2.22 7.15
N PHE A 19 9.00 1.57 7.99
CA PHE A 19 8.35 0.30 7.66
C PHE A 19 7.30 0.50 6.58
N LEU A 20 6.45 1.54 6.68
CA LEU A 20 5.46 1.83 5.63
C LEU A 20 6.11 2.09 4.27
N ARG A 21 7.28 2.74 4.24
CA ARG A 21 8.05 2.93 3.01
C ARG A 21 8.51 1.58 2.45
N GLU A 22 9.07 0.71 3.28
CA GLU A 22 9.54 -0.60 2.86
C GLU A 22 8.39 -1.50 2.38
N ILE A 23 7.30 -1.59 3.14
CA ILE A 23 6.10 -2.35 2.76
C ILE A 23 5.54 -1.84 1.43
N SER A 24 5.53 -0.51 1.22
CA SER A 24 5.02 0.08 -0.03
C SER A 24 5.83 -0.31 -1.26
N GLN A 25 7.12 -0.64 -1.12
CA GLN A 25 7.96 -1.14 -2.22
C GLN A 25 7.52 -2.52 -2.71
N GLY A 26 6.82 -3.29 -1.87
CA GLY A 26 6.15 -4.53 -2.30
C GLY A 26 4.99 -4.28 -3.28
N VAL A 27 4.41 -3.07 -3.29
CA VAL A 27 3.30 -2.68 -4.17
C VAL A 27 3.77 -1.87 -5.38
N GLY A 28 4.70 -0.93 -5.17
CA GLY A 28 5.18 0.00 -6.19
C GLY A 28 6.19 1.00 -5.64
N ASN A 29 6.55 2.03 -6.42
CA ASN A 29 7.51 3.01 -5.95
C ASN A 29 6.85 3.98 -4.97
N PHE A 30 7.35 4.06 -3.73
CA PHE A 30 6.86 4.99 -2.72
C PHE A 30 6.90 6.45 -3.21
N LEU A 31 5.79 7.18 -3.04
CA LEU A 31 5.70 8.62 -3.35
C LEU A 31 5.48 9.47 -2.09
N LYS A 32 4.46 9.13 -1.28
CA LYS A 32 4.06 9.89 -0.08
C LYS A 32 3.22 9.06 0.88
N MET A 33 3.10 9.52 2.13
CA MET A 33 2.19 8.96 3.14
C MET A 33 1.06 9.94 3.44
N GLU A 34 -0.10 9.43 3.85
CA GLU A 34 -1.18 10.29 4.35
C GLU A 34 -0.84 10.84 5.74
N GLU A 35 -1.16 12.11 5.99
CA GLU A 35 -0.93 12.78 7.28
C GLU A 35 -1.66 12.08 8.45
N ARG A 36 -2.82 11.47 8.22
CA ARG A 36 -3.56 10.72 9.26
C ARG A 36 -2.81 9.46 9.67
N THR A 37 -2.22 8.75 8.72
CA THR A 37 -1.35 7.61 8.99
C THR A 37 -0.11 8.04 9.77
N LEU A 38 0.53 9.14 9.38
CA LEU A 38 1.70 9.70 10.10
C LEU A 38 1.38 10.15 11.52
N SER A 39 0.19 10.70 11.75
CA SER A 39 -0.23 11.21 13.05
C SER A 39 -0.90 10.16 13.94
N LEU A 40 -1.04 8.91 13.47
CA LEU A 40 -1.72 7.81 14.16
C LEU A 40 -3.15 8.14 14.61
N LYS A 41 -3.79 9.13 13.98
CA LYS A 41 -5.11 9.64 14.37
C LYS A 41 -6.28 8.77 13.89
N ASN A 42 -6.00 7.77 13.05
CA ASN A 42 -6.96 6.73 12.67
C ASN A 42 -6.20 5.45 12.23
N PRO A 43 -5.81 4.56 13.16
CA PRO A 43 -4.96 3.40 12.87
C PRO A 43 -5.72 2.21 12.29
N SER A 44 -6.95 2.42 11.79
CA SER A 44 -7.71 1.32 11.18
C SER A 44 -7.05 0.85 9.88
N VAL A 45 -6.37 1.75 9.17
CA VAL A 45 -5.74 1.51 7.88
C VAL A 45 -4.50 2.40 7.74
N ALA A 46 -3.39 1.85 7.24
CA ALA A 46 -2.24 2.65 6.83
C ALA A 46 -2.35 3.01 5.35
N ARG A 47 -2.23 4.30 5.01
CA ARG A 47 -2.46 4.80 3.65
C ARG A 47 -1.20 5.44 3.06
N VAL A 48 -0.80 4.95 1.89
CA VAL A 48 0.38 5.42 1.15
C VAL A 48 0.04 5.69 -0.30
N CYS A 49 0.79 6.58 -0.93
CA CYS A 49 0.74 6.78 -2.37
C CYS A 49 1.97 6.13 -3.00
N VAL A 50 1.72 5.30 -4.00
CA VAL A 50 2.76 4.60 -4.77
C VAL A 50 2.60 4.86 -6.25
N GLU A 51 3.69 4.83 -6.98
CA GLU A 51 3.67 4.72 -8.42
C GLU A 51 3.66 3.24 -8.82
N ILE A 52 2.63 2.84 -9.58
CA ILE A 52 2.49 1.49 -10.10
C ILE A 52 2.54 1.46 -11.64
N ASN A 53 2.89 0.28 -12.17
CA ASN A 53 2.75 -0.06 -13.57
C ASN A 53 1.42 -0.79 -13.81
N VAL A 54 0.42 -0.10 -14.33
CA VAL A 54 -0.92 -0.66 -14.61
C VAL A 54 -0.94 -1.78 -15.66
N ALA A 55 0.14 -1.93 -16.44
CA ALA A 55 0.27 -3.05 -17.37
C ALA A 55 0.61 -4.37 -16.66
N GLN A 56 0.98 -4.32 -15.39
CA GLN A 56 1.25 -5.50 -14.56
C GLN A 56 0.03 -5.83 -13.68
N SER A 57 -0.09 -7.09 -13.26
CA SER A 57 -1.13 -7.53 -12.34
C SER A 57 -1.00 -6.80 -11.00
N MET A 58 -2.10 -6.20 -10.55
CA MET A 58 -2.17 -5.58 -9.22
C MET A 58 -2.21 -6.66 -8.14
N ILE A 59 -1.39 -6.52 -7.11
CA ILE A 59 -1.37 -7.45 -5.97
C ILE A 59 -2.49 -7.12 -5.00
N GLN A 60 -3.18 -8.14 -4.49
CA GLN A 60 -4.32 -7.94 -3.58
C GLN A 60 -3.92 -8.10 -2.10
N GLY A 61 -2.69 -8.53 -1.83
CA GLY A 61 -2.19 -8.70 -0.48
C GLY A 61 -0.69 -8.90 -0.44
N LEU A 62 -0.14 -8.74 0.76
CA LEU A 62 1.29 -8.84 1.04
C LEU A 62 1.49 -9.61 2.34
N GLN A 63 2.52 -10.44 2.37
CA GLN A 63 3.03 -11.02 3.60
C GLN A 63 4.00 -10.01 4.22
N VAL A 64 3.71 -9.53 5.43
CA VAL A 64 4.56 -8.58 6.17
C VAL A 64 5.14 -9.30 7.38
N GLU A 65 6.46 -9.27 7.51
CA GLU A 65 7.17 -10.04 8.53
C GLU A 65 8.28 -9.23 9.19
N SER A 66 8.50 -9.52 10.46
CA SER A 66 9.66 -9.12 11.26
C SER A 66 10.03 -10.30 12.17
N VAL A 67 11.04 -10.13 13.03
CA VAL A 67 11.49 -11.16 13.96
C VAL A 67 10.35 -11.65 14.90
N HIS A 68 9.38 -10.78 15.22
CA HIS A 68 8.32 -11.08 16.20
C HIS A 68 6.90 -10.92 15.68
N HIS A 69 6.72 -10.32 14.50
CA HIS A 69 5.40 -10.02 13.93
C HIS A 69 5.32 -10.58 12.53
N GLN A 70 4.25 -11.30 12.23
CA GLN A 70 3.98 -11.86 10.91
C GLN A 70 2.49 -11.77 10.65
N ASN A 71 2.09 -11.07 9.60
CA ASN A 71 0.69 -10.95 9.21
C ASN A 71 0.55 -10.80 7.69
N PHE A 72 -0.46 -11.45 7.12
CA PHE A 72 -0.90 -11.18 5.77
C PHE A 72 -1.81 -9.96 5.79
N ILE A 73 -1.49 -8.95 4.98
CA ILE A 73 -2.29 -7.73 4.84
C ILE A 73 -3.00 -7.72 3.50
N GLU A 74 -4.17 -7.08 3.48
CA GLU A 74 -4.89 -6.80 2.24
C GLU A 74 -4.45 -5.44 1.68
N VAL A 75 -4.27 -5.41 0.36
CA VAL A 75 -3.86 -4.23 -0.41
C VAL A 75 -5.05 -3.78 -1.23
N GLU A 76 -5.66 -2.69 -0.81
CA GLU A 76 -6.76 -2.06 -1.55
C GLU A 76 -6.25 -0.81 -2.25
N TYR A 77 -6.52 -0.71 -3.55
CA TYR A 77 -6.16 0.46 -4.34
C TYR A 77 -7.36 1.39 -4.50
N GLU A 78 -7.13 2.70 -4.35
CA GLU A 78 -8.18 3.68 -4.54
C GLU A 78 -8.21 4.26 -5.96
N GLY A 79 -9.42 4.32 -6.53
CA GLY A 79 -9.68 4.94 -7.82
C GLY A 79 -10.14 3.95 -8.89
N HIS A 80 -10.71 4.48 -9.97
CA HIS A 80 -11.10 3.69 -11.12
C HIS A 80 -9.87 3.44 -12.02
N PHE A 81 -9.33 2.22 -11.95
CA PHE A 81 -8.35 1.74 -12.91
C PHE A 81 -9.06 1.25 -14.17
N GLU A 82 -9.47 2.16 -15.05
CA GLU A 82 -9.94 1.77 -16.38
C GLU A 82 -8.75 1.39 -17.28
N TYR A 83 -7.87 0.48 -16.84
CA TYR A 83 -6.82 -0.03 -17.71
C TYR A 83 -7.39 -1.17 -18.56
N CYS A 84 -7.75 -0.87 -19.81
CA CYS A 84 -8.11 -1.90 -20.76
C CYS A 84 -6.84 -2.49 -21.39
N GLY A 85 -6.43 -3.70 -21.00
CA GLY A 85 -5.25 -4.37 -21.58
C GLY A 85 -5.29 -4.56 -23.10
N LYS A 86 -6.50 -4.53 -23.69
CA LYS A 86 -6.73 -4.58 -25.15
C LYS A 86 -6.56 -3.21 -25.82
N CYS A 87 -6.90 -2.14 -25.11
CA CYS A 87 -6.95 -0.77 -25.60
C CYS A 87 -5.66 0.02 -25.26
N ARG A 88 -4.89 -0.46 -24.27
CA ARG A 88 -3.78 0.26 -23.60
C ARG A 88 -4.16 1.69 -23.19
N ARG A 89 -5.42 1.89 -22.85
CA ARG A 89 -6.03 3.13 -22.42
C ARG A 89 -6.90 2.82 -21.22
#